data_AF-A0A4R4D1J4-F1
#
_entry.id   AF-A0A4R4D1J4-F1
#
_cell.length_a   1.000
_cell.length_b   1.000
_cell.length_c   1.000
_cell.angle_alpha   90.00
_cell.angle_beta   90.00
_cell.angle_gamma   90.00
#
_symmetry.space_group_name_H-M   'P 1'
#
loop_
_entity.id
_entity.type
_entity.pdbx_description
1 polymer ?
#
loop_
_entity_poly.entity_id
_entity_poly.type
_entity_poly.pdbx_seq_one_letter_code
_entity_poly.pdbx_strand_id
1 'polypeptide(L)'
;MGTLLIFIAGVLFLAAILFIKPRAKMEQMWRTVINWVLFVIWYAVTWTGISFIYINASVGHVKATSTAIFLFGGLAIVLAVVLARLLGFITIGKTKKANTEQA
;
A
#
# COMPACT_ATOMS: atom_id res chain seq x y z
N MET A 1 7.67 -5.33 23.02
CA MET A 1 6.83 -5.59 21.82
C MET A 1 6.73 -4.37 20.90
N GLY A 2 6.34 -3.19 21.39
CA GLY A 2 6.20 -1.98 20.54
C GLY A 2 7.47 -1.56 19.77
N THR A 3 8.65 -1.58 20.39
CA THR A 3 9.93 -1.25 19.73
C THR A 3 10.25 -2.16 18.54
N LEU A 4 9.97 -3.46 18.66
CA LEU A 4 10.19 -4.43 17.58
C LEU A 4 9.22 -4.19 16.42
N LEU A 5 7.95 -3.85 16.70
CA LEU A 5 6.96 -3.51 15.67
C LEU A 5 7.34 -2.23 14.91
N ILE A 6 7.84 -1.21 15.62
CA ILE A 6 8.35 0.03 15.00
C ILE A 6 9.55 -0.27 14.10
N PHE A 7 10.46 -1.14 14.55
CA PHE A 7 11.59 -1.56 13.74
C PHE A 7 11.14 -2.30 12.47
N ILE A 8 10.24 -3.28 12.60
CA ILE A 8 9.66 -3.99 11.45
C ILE A 8 8.96 -3.02 10.50
N ALA A 9 8.22 -2.06 11.02
CA ALA A 9 7.59 -1.02 10.23
C ALA A 9 8.64 -0.30 9.37
N GLY A 10 9.70 0.23 10.00
CA GLY A 10 10.78 0.91 9.29
C GLY A 10 11.45 0.06 8.21
N VAL A 11 11.71 -1.22 8.51
CA VAL A 11 12.27 -2.18 7.53
C VAL A 11 11.33 -2.40 6.35
N LEU A 12 10.03 -2.59 6.60
CA LEU A 12 9.02 -2.76 5.55
C LEU A 12 8.87 -1.49 4.70
N PHE A 13 8.97 -0.31 5.31
CA PHE A 13 8.96 0.96 4.58
C PHE A 13 10.15 1.06 3.63
N LEU A 14 11.36 0.77 4.13
CA LEU A 14 12.57 0.79 3.32
C LEU A 14 12.52 -0.24 2.18
N ALA A 15 12.07 -1.46 2.47
CA ALA A 15 11.92 -2.50 1.45
C ALA A 15 10.94 -2.07 0.34
N ALA A 16 9.81 -1.45 0.72
CA ALA A 16 8.85 -0.93 -0.24
C ALA A 16 9.41 0.25 -1.07
N ILE A 17 10.18 1.17 -0.45
CA ILE A 17 10.90 2.24 -1.17
C ILE A 17 11.83 1.63 -2.23
N LEU A 18 12.67 0.68 -1.84
CA LEU A 18 13.64 0.03 -2.74
C LEU A 18 12.94 -0.69 -3.89
N PHE A 19 11.75 -1.25 -3.64
CA PHE A 19 10.94 -1.95 -4.63
C PHE A 19 10.19 -1.01 -5.59
N ILE A 20 9.69 0.13 -5.09
CA ILE A 20 8.98 1.14 -5.88
C ILE A 20 9.96 1.95 -6.73
N LYS A 21 11.13 2.30 -6.19
CA LYS A 21 12.16 3.12 -6.87
C LYS A 21 12.47 2.73 -8.33
N PRO A 22 12.75 1.46 -8.67
CA PRO A 22 13.03 1.07 -10.06
C PRO A 22 11.80 1.13 -10.97
N ARG A 23 10.58 1.06 -10.42
CA ARG A 23 9.31 1.05 -11.17
C ARG A 23 8.67 2.43 -11.28
N ALA A 24 9.03 3.34 -10.40
CA ALA A 24 8.61 4.74 -10.44
C ALA A 24 9.42 5.59 -11.43
N LYS A 25 10.37 4.98 -12.17
CA LYS A 25 11.05 5.63 -13.31
C LYS A 25 10.12 5.68 -14.51
N MET A 26 9.06 6.49 -14.40
CA MET A 26 8.26 6.86 -15.55
C MET A 26 8.79 8.16 -16.12
N GLU A 27 8.78 8.25 -17.45
CA GLU A 27 9.14 9.40 -18.28
C GLU A 27 8.43 10.71 -17.86
N GLN A 28 7.35 10.61 -17.08
CA GLN A 28 6.54 11.71 -16.57
C GLN A 28 6.69 11.89 -15.06
N MET A 29 7.40 12.95 -14.66
CA MET A 29 7.67 13.35 -13.27
C MET A 29 6.43 13.37 -12.37
N TRP A 30 5.27 13.82 -12.87
CA TRP A 30 4.02 13.89 -12.11
C TRP A 30 3.52 12.52 -11.64
N ARG A 31 3.65 11.47 -12.47
CA ARG A 31 3.25 10.11 -12.10
C ARG A 31 4.12 9.57 -10.98
N THR A 32 5.42 9.86 -11.03
CA THR A 32 6.37 9.52 -9.97
C THR A 32 5.98 10.17 -8.65
N VAL A 33 5.66 11.46 -8.65
CA VAL A 33 5.22 12.18 -7.45
C VAL A 33 3.93 11.58 -6.89
N ILE A 34 2.93 11.30 -7.73
CA ILE A 34 1.66 10.71 -7.29
C ILE A 34 1.88 9.32 -6.67
N ASN A 35 2.71 8.47 -7.27
CA ASN A 35 3.01 7.14 -6.73
C ASN A 35 3.69 7.21 -5.36
N TRP A 36 4.63 8.15 -5.18
CA TRP A 36 5.30 8.35 -3.89
C TRP A 36 4.36 8.89 -2.83
N VAL A 37 3.55 9.91 -3.16
CA VAL A 37 2.55 10.47 -2.25
C VAL A 37 1.55 9.40 -1.84
N LEU A 38 1.02 8.64 -2.80
CA LEU A 38 0.07 7.58 -2.54
C LEU A 38 0.68 6.46 -1.68
N PHE A 39 1.95 6.11 -1.90
CA PHE A 39 2.67 5.16 -1.07
C PHE A 39 2.81 5.65 0.38
N VAL A 40 3.23 6.89 0.59
CA VAL A 40 3.37 7.48 1.94
C VAL A 40 2.03 7.53 2.65
N ILE A 41 0.97 7.97 1.97
CA ILE A 41 -0.39 8.02 2.53
C ILE A 41 -0.86 6.61 2.90
N TRP A 42 -0.73 5.64 1.98
CA TRP A 42 -1.11 4.25 2.23
C TRP A 42 -0.38 3.67 3.45
N TYR A 43 0.93 3.90 3.54
CA TYR A 43 1.74 3.39 4.62
C TYR A 43 1.34 4.04 5.97
N ALA A 44 1.16 5.35 5.99
CA ALA A 44 0.70 6.08 7.18
C ALA A 44 -0.67 5.59 7.66
N VAL A 45 -1.63 5.44 6.74
CA VAL A 45 -2.97 4.88 7.03
C VAL A 45 -2.86 3.48 7.64
N THR A 46 -2.05 2.61 7.04
CA THR A 46 -1.92 1.21 7.46
C THR A 46 -1.38 1.12 8.89
N TRP A 47 -0.28 1.81 9.21
CA TRP A 47 0.32 1.75 10.54
C TRP A 47 -0.47 2.52 11.60
N THR A 48 -1.14 3.60 11.21
CA THR A 48 -2.10 4.29 12.10
C THR A 48 -3.25 3.35 12.45
N GLY A 49 -3.82 2.65 11.46
CA GLY A 49 -4.86 1.66 11.66
C GLY A 49 -4.43 0.53 12.59
N ILE A 50 -3.28 -0.09 12.32
CA ILE A 50 -2.71 -1.15 13.17
C ILE A 50 -2.53 -0.66 14.61
N SER A 51 -1.97 0.54 14.80
CA SER A 51 -1.75 1.12 16.13
C SER A 51 -3.06 1.39 16.86
N PHE A 52 -4.05 1.96 16.16
CA PHE A 52 -5.36 2.25 16.71
C PHE A 52 -6.08 0.96 17.14
N ILE A 53 -6.03 -0.08 16.30
CA ILE A 53 -6.59 -1.41 16.60
C ILE A 53 -5.88 -2.01 17.82
N TYR A 54 -4.54 -1.99 17.85
CA TYR A 54 -3.77 -2.56 18.96
C TYR A 54 -4.09 -1.88 20.30
N ILE A 55 -4.08 -0.54 20.34
CA ILE A 55 -4.39 0.22 21.56
C ILE A 55 -5.82 -0.08 22.02
N ASN A 56 -6.81 0.02 21.14
CA ASN A 56 -8.21 -0.18 21.52
C ASN A 56 -8.52 -1.63 21.90
N ALA A 57 -7.90 -2.60 21.25
CA ALA A 57 -8.02 -4.01 21.62
C ALA A 57 -7.41 -4.28 22.99
N SER A 58 -6.26 -3.65 23.30
CA SER A 58 -5.57 -3.84 24.58
C SER A 58 -6.36 -3.34 25.80
N VAL A 59 -7.23 -2.35 25.60
CA VAL A 59 -8.09 -1.79 26.65
C VAL A 59 -9.54 -2.30 26.60
N GLY A 60 -9.84 -3.27 25.73
CA GLY A 60 -11.16 -3.89 25.64
C GLY A 60 -12.23 -3.03 24.92
N HIS A 61 -11.84 -2.00 24.16
CA HIS A 61 -12.77 -1.19 23.37
C HIS A 61 -13.17 -1.93 22.07
N VAL A 62 -14.03 -2.94 22.22
CA VAL A 62 -14.39 -3.89 21.14
C VAL A 62 -15.04 -3.18 19.95
N LYS A 63 -15.90 -2.19 20.20
CA LYS A 63 -16.60 -1.44 19.14
C LYS A 63 -15.66 -0.52 18.36
N ALA A 64 -14.77 0.19 19.04
CA ALA A 64 -13.76 1.03 18.37
C ALA A 64 -12.78 0.17 17.56
N THR A 65 -12.42 -1.00 18.09
CA THR A 65 -11.56 -1.97 17.41
C THR A 65 -12.19 -2.47 16.12
N SER A 66 -13.44 -2.94 16.15
CA SER A 66 -14.13 -3.44 14.95
C SER A 66 -14.34 -2.34 13.91
N THR A 67 -14.76 -1.13 14.32
CA THR A 67 -14.87 0.02 13.41
C THR A 67 -13.53 0.37 12.77
N ALA A 68 -12.43 0.35 13.52
CA ALA A 68 -11.10 0.65 12.99
C ALA A 68 -10.61 -0.42 12.00
N ILE A 69 -10.88 -1.70 12.25
CA ILE A 69 -10.57 -2.79 11.31
C ILE A 69 -11.26 -2.53 9.97
N PHE A 70 -12.57 -2.23 9.98
CA PHE A 70 -13.30 -1.96 8.75
C PHE A 70 -12.82 -0.69 8.05
N LEU A 71 -12.65 0.41 8.79
CA LEU A 71 -12.28 1.70 8.22
C LEU A 71 -10.84 1.70 7.69
N PHE A 72 -9.86 1.44 8.55
CA PHE A 72 -8.45 1.50 8.16
C PHE A 72 -8.04 0.30 7.32
N GLY A 73 -8.55 -0.89 7.62
CA GLY A 73 -8.30 -2.08 6.80
C GLY A 73 -8.89 -1.93 5.40
N GLY A 74 -10.15 -1.50 5.30
CA GLY A 74 -10.79 -1.21 4.01
C GLY A 74 -10.04 -0.15 3.22
N LEU A 75 -9.70 0.98 3.84
CA LEU A 75 -8.96 2.06 3.19
C LEU A 75 -7.56 1.62 2.75
N ALA A 76 -6.84 0.86 3.57
CA ALA A 76 -5.53 0.33 3.23
C ALA A 76 -5.58 -0.62 2.02
N ILE A 77 -6.61 -1.48 1.92
CA ILE A 77 -6.80 -2.37 0.78
C ILE A 77 -7.08 -1.57 -0.49
N VAL A 78 -8.02 -0.60 -0.44
CA VAL A 78 -8.36 0.23 -1.60
C VAL A 78 -7.13 0.98 -2.11
N LEU A 79 -6.40 1.64 -1.21
CA LEU A 79 -5.18 2.38 -1.56
C LEU A 79 -4.08 1.45 -2.11
N ALA A 80 -3.94 0.24 -1.57
CA ALA A 80 -3.00 -0.75 -2.09
C ALA A 80 -3.34 -1.16 -3.54
N VAL A 81 -4.62 -1.39 -3.84
CA VAL A 81 -5.07 -1.74 -5.19
C VAL A 81 -4.83 -0.59 -6.17
N VAL A 82 -5.13 0.65 -5.77
CA VAL A 82 -4.87 1.84 -6.60
C VAL A 82 -3.38 1.99 -6.88
N LEU A 83 -2.53 1.88 -5.85
CA LEU A 83 -1.08 1.97 -6.00
C LEU A 83 -0.53 0.84 -6.88
N ALA A 84 -1.02 -0.39 -6.69
CA ALA A 84 -0.63 -1.55 -7.50
C ALA A 84 -0.99 -1.36 -8.98
N ARG A 85 -2.16 -0.77 -9.26
CA ARG A 85 -2.56 -0.42 -10.62
C ARG A 85 -1.66 0.66 -11.23
N LEU A 86 -1.39 1.74 -10.51
CA LEU A 86 -0.56 2.84 -11.01
C LEU A 86 0.90 2.43 -11.26
N LEU A 87 1.41 1.47 -10.47
CA LEU A 87 2.72 0.86 -10.66
C LEU A 87 2.73 -0.23 -11.76
N GLY A 88 1.59 -0.58 -12.34
CA GLY A 88 1.47 -1.52 -13.44
C GLY A 88 1.39 -3.01 -13.05
N PHE A 89 1.25 -3.33 -11.75
CA PHE A 89 1.08 -4.72 -11.29
C PHE A 89 -0.25 -5.33 -11.71
N ILE A 90 -1.28 -4.49 -11.83
CA ILE A 90 -2.64 -4.91 -12.20
C ILE A 90 -3.01 -4.20 -13.50
N THR A 91 -2.88 -4.91 -14.63
CA THR A 91 -3.38 -4.45 -15.93
C THR A 91 -4.73 -5.11 -16.21
N ILE A 92 -5.83 -4.43 -15.88
CA ILE A 92 -7.17 -4.83 -16.34
C ILE A 92 -7.30 -4.38 -17.79
N GLY A 93 -7.24 -5.32 -18.74
CA GLY A 93 -7.59 -5.05 -20.15
C GLY A 93 -6.52 -5.25 -21.23
N LYS A 94 -5.41 -5.95 -20.97
CA LYS A 94 -4.60 -6.50 -22.07
C LYS A 94 -4.54 -8.02 -21.96
N THR A 95 -5.58 -8.67 -22.47
CA THR A 95 -5.41 -9.97 -23.12
C THR A 95 -4.19 -9.84 -24.03
N LYS A 96 -3.16 -10.66 -23.79
CA LYS A 96 -2.04 -10.77 -24.72
C LYS A 96 -2.64 -11.04 -26.09
N LYS A 97 -2.68 -10.05 -26.99
CA LYS A 97 -2.71 -10.37 -28.41
C LYS A 97 -1.36 -11.04 -28.65
N ALA A 98 -1.38 -12.36 -28.70
CA ALA A 98 -0.31 -13.10 -29.33
C ALA A 98 -0.22 -12.56 -30.75
N ASN A 99 0.83 -11.79 -31.02
CA ASN A 99 1.23 -11.52 -32.39
C ASN A 99 1.69 -12.87 -32.95
N THR A 100 0.76 -13.60 -33.56
CA THR A 100 1.13 -14.53 -34.61
C THR A 100 1.39 -13.66 -35.83
N GLU A 101 2.66 -13.25 -35.97
CA GLU A 101 3.17 -12.68 -37.21
C GLU A 101 2.91 -13.70 -38.33
N GLN A 102 2.13 -13.26 -39.32
CA GLN A 102 2.16 -13.84 -40.65
C GLN A 102 3.44 -13.33 -41.33
N ALA A 103 4.31 -14.24 -41.73
CA ALA A 103 5.20 -14.10 -42.87
C ALA A 103 5.56 -15.51 -43.37
#